data_AF-A0A5P1F5P0-F1
#
_entry.id   AF-A0A5P1F5P0-F1
#
_cell.length_a   1.000
_cell.length_b   1.000
_cell.length_c   1.000
_cell.angle_alpha   90.00
_cell.angle_beta   90.00
_cell.angle_gamma   90.00
#
_symmetry.space_group_name_H-M   'P 1'
#
loop_
_entity.id
_entity.type
_entity.pdbx_description
1 polymer ?
#
loop_
_entity_poly.entity_id
_entity_poly.type
_entity_poly.pdbx_seq_one_letter_code
_entity_poly.pdbx_strand_id
1 'polypeptide(L)'
;MDGEELSAQETALYDRQIRVWGVDDQKRLSKTHVLANGLNGTAEFCKNIVLAGVGSLTIMDDHIVTEDALSANFLIPPASVKDEGSSLAELCCDSLKEFNPMFVFQLKEVT
;
A
#
# COMPACT_ATOMS: atom_id res chain seq x y z
N MET A 1 16.60 -17.52 -16.91
CA MET A 1 16.50 -16.13 -16.45
C MET A 1 16.54 -16.22 -14.94
N ASP A 2 17.68 -15.91 -14.36
CA ASP A 2 17.92 -16.02 -12.93
C ASP A 2 16.93 -15.12 -12.21
N GLY A 3 15.92 -15.73 -11.61
CA GLY A 3 14.86 -15.02 -10.90
C GLY A 3 15.47 -14.49 -9.63
N GLU A 4 15.69 -13.17 -9.57
CA GLU A 4 16.16 -12.45 -8.38
C GLU A 4 15.63 -13.10 -7.10
N GLU A 5 16.57 -13.52 -6.26
CA GLU A 5 16.26 -14.10 -4.96
C GLU A 5 15.75 -13.01 -4.03
N LEU A 6 14.82 -13.37 -3.16
CA LEU A 6 14.42 -12.50 -2.07
C LEU A 6 15.64 -12.26 -1.19
N SER A 7 15.87 -11.02 -0.79
CA SER A 7 16.93 -10.70 0.17
C SER A 7 16.70 -11.44 1.49
N ALA A 8 17.75 -11.56 2.31
CA ALA A 8 17.63 -12.16 3.64
C ALA A 8 16.62 -11.38 4.53
N GLN A 9 16.55 -10.06 4.36
CA GLN A 9 15.59 -9.21 5.07
C GLN A 9 14.14 -9.49 4.63
N GLU A 10 13.88 -9.58 3.33
CA GLU A 10 12.54 -9.92 2.81
C GLU A 10 12.13 -11.34 3.20
N THR A 11 13.06 -12.30 3.14
CA THR A 11 12.80 -13.68 3.54
C THR A 11 12.42 -13.76 5.03
N ALA A 12 13.10 -13.00 5.89
CA ALA A 12 12.76 -12.93 7.30
C ALA A 12 11.41 -12.23 7.56
N LEU A 13 11.13 -11.13 6.83
CA LEU A 13 9.88 -10.38 6.96
C LEU A 13 8.67 -11.22 6.53
N TYR A 14 8.79 -11.96 5.43
CA TYR A 14 7.70 -12.73 4.83
C TYR A 14 7.72 -14.23 5.20
N ASP A 15 8.56 -14.69 6.15
CA ASP A 15 8.73 -16.12 6.51
C ASP A 15 7.39 -16.83 6.73
N ARG A 16 6.48 -16.22 7.49
CA ARG A 16 5.15 -16.82 7.76
C ARG A 16 4.30 -16.95 6.51
N GLN A 17 4.37 -16.00 5.59
CA GLN A 17 3.60 -15.98 4.35
C GLN A 17 4.18 -17.01 3.36
N ILE A 18 5.52 -17.06 3.26
CA ILE A 18 6.27 -18.04 2.47
C ILE A 18 5.95 -19.47 2.92
N ARG A 19 5.75 -19.73 4.23
CA ARG A 19 5.33 -21.06 4.71
C ARG A 19 3.93 -21.49 4.23
N VAL A 20 3.08 -20.54 3.83
CA VAL A 20 1.71 -20.81 3.38
C VAL A 20 1.68 -21.05 1.88
N TRP A 21 2.25 -20.15 1.08
CA TRP A 21 2.16 -20.21 -0.40
C TRP A 21 3.49 -20.50 -1.12
N GLY A 22 4.62 -20.54 -0.41
CA GLY A 22 5.92 -20.86 -0.99
C GLY A 22 6.70 -19.65 -1.52
N VAL A 23 8.00 -19.86 -1.73
CA VAL A 23 8.94 -18.78 -2.10
C VAL A 23 8.69 -18.26 -3.52
N ASP A 24 8.31 -19.13 -4.45
CA ASP A 24 8.09 -18.73 -5.86
C ASP A 24 6.88 -17.81 -6.02
N ASP A 25 5.82 -18.04 -5.25
CA ASP A 25 4.65 -17.17 -5.23
C ASP A 25 4.95 -15.83 -4.57
N GLN A 26 5.75 -15.81 -3.50
CA GLN A 26 6.22 -14.55 -2.91
C GLN A 26 7.06 -13.73 -3.90
N LYS A 27 7.94 -14.39 -4.67
CA LYS A 27 8.75 -13.74 -5.73
C LYS A 27 7.89 -13.20 -6.87
N ARG A 28 6.78 -13.86 -7.19
CA ARG A 28 5.81 -13.37 -8.20
C ARG A 28 5.06 -12.15 -7.67
N LEU A 29 4.67 -12.19 -6.40
CA LEU A 29 3.97 -11.08 -5.75
C LEU A 29 4.86 -9.83 -5.65
N SER A 30 6.12 -9.98 -5.27
CA SER A 30 7.08 -8.86 -5.19
C SER A 30 7.41 -8.21 -6.54
N LYS A 31 7.01 -8.82 -7.66
CA LYS A 31 7.15 -8.25 -9.02
C LYS A 31 5.84 -7.71 -9.57
N THR A 32 4.73 -7.89 -8.84
CA THR A 32 3.41 -7.44 -9.26
C THR A 32 3.26 -5.95 -9.00
N HIS A 33 2.64 -5.25 -9.93
CA HIS A 33 2.23 -3.86 -9.80
C HIS A 33 0.71 -3.80 -9.73
N VAL A 34 0.16 -3.12 -8.72
CA VAL A 34 -1.29 -2.99 -8.50
C VAL A 34 -1.70 -1.54 -8.63
N LEU A 35 -2.79 -1.28 -9.34
CA LEU A 35 -3.49 0.00 -9.34
C LEU A 35 -4.74 -0.12 -8.47
N ALA A 36 -4.85 0.72 -7.44
CA ALA A 36 -6.06 0.92 -6.66
C ALA A 36 -6.72 2.24 -7.08
N ASN A 37 -7.97 2.15 -7.52
CA ASN A 37 -8.78 3.32 -7.90
C ASN A 37 -9.80 3.64 -6.81
N GLY A 38 -9.70 4.83 -6.23
CA GLY A 38 -10.42 5.26 -5.05
C GLY A 38 -9.90 4.59 -3.78
N LEU A 39 -10.04 5.29 -2.65
CA LEU A 39 -9.68 4.87 -1.29
C LEU A 39 -10.90 4.68 -0.38
N ASN A 40 -12.09 5.02 -0.85
CA ASN A 40 -13.32 4.80 -0.12
C ASN A 40 -13.70 3.30 -0.16
N GLY A 41 -13.37 2.57 0.90
CA GLY A 41 -13.62 1.12 1.06
C GLY A 41 -12.51 0.19 0.56
N THR A 42 -11.55 0.68 -0.22
CA THR A 42 -10.38 -0.08 -0.70
C THR A 42 -9.16 0.06 0.21
N ALA A 43 -9.19 0.92 1.23
CA ALA A 43 -8.10 1.12 2.19
C ALA A 43 -7.61 -0.19 2.82
N GLU A 44 -8.55 -1.07 3.21
CA GLU A 44 -8.25 -2.40 3.76
C GLU A 44 -7.53 -3.30 2.75
N PHE A 45 -7.96 -3.25 1.50
CA PHE A 45 -7.30 -3.98 0.41
C PHE A 45 -5.87 -3.48 0.21
N CYS A 46 -5.67 -2.16 0.14
CA CYS A 46 -4.33 -1.54 0.01
C CYS A 46 -3.40 -1.97 1.14
N LYS A 47 -3.86 -1.91 2.39
CA LYS A 47 -3.10 -2.39 3.55
C LYS A 47 -2.72 -3.87 3.41
N ASN A 48 -3.66 -4.72 3.02
CA ASN A 48 -3.42 -6.16 2.91
C ASN A 48 -2.40 -6.49 1.82
N ILE A 49 -2.47 -5.87 0.63
CA ILE A 49 -1.50 -6.14 -0.45
C ILE A 49 -0.11 -5.59 -0.13
N VAL A 50 -0.03 -4.45 0.57
CA VAL A 50 1.24 -3.88 1.05
C VAL A 50 1.90 -4.80 2.07
N LEU A 51 1.14 -5.30 3.04
CA LEU A 51 1.62 -6.28 4.03
C LEU A 51 1.97 -7.64 3.41
N ALA A 52 1.29 -8.02 2.32
CA ALA A 52 1.61 -9.22 1.57
C ALA A 52 2.91 -9.09 0.75
N GLY A 53 3.44 -7.87 0.60
CA GLY A 53 4.69 -7.64 -0.11
C GLY A 53 4.54 -7.62 -1.63
N VAL A 54 3.48 -6.97 -2.14
CA VAL A 54 3.42 -6.67 -3.58
C VAL A 54 4.58 -5.76 -4.01
N GLY A 55 4.98 -5.79 -5.28
CA GLY A 55 6.15 -5.04 -5.73
C GLY A 55 5.95 -3.53 -5.72
N SER A 56 4.77 -3.08 -6.12
CA SER A 56 4.39 -1.67 -6.05
C SER A 56 2.88 -1.48 -6.09
N LEU A 57 2.44 -0.36 -5.51
CA LEU A 57 1.05 0.09 -5.52
C LEU A 57 0.99 1.50 -6.08
N THR A 58 0.13 1.69 -7.09
CA THR A 58 -0.36 3.01 -7.50
C THR A 58 -1.74 3.26 -6.93
N ILE A 59 -1.91 4.41 -6.29
CA ILE A 59 -3.20 4.88 -5.80
C ILE A 59 -3.64 6.02 -6.70
N MET A 60 -4.85 5.92 -7.22
CA MET A 60 -5.52 6.92 -8.02
C MET A 60 -6.79 7.34 -7.30
N ASP A 61 -6.77 8.50 -6.67
CA ASP A 61 -7.92 9.08 -5.97
C ASP A 61 -7.82 10.61 -6.03
N ASP A 62 -8.83 11.25 -6.61
CA ASP A 62 -8.95 12.70 -6.78
C ASP A 62 -9.78 13.37 -5.67
N HIS A 63 -10.27 12.60 -4.70
CA HIS A 63 -11.05 13.13 -3.59
C HIS A 63 -10.14 13.81 -2.55
N ILE A 64 -10.66 14.90 -2.01
CA ILE A 64 -10.11 15.58 -0.84
C ILE A 64 -10.57 14.91 0.45
N VAL A 65 -9.84 15.14 1.54
CA VAL A 65 -10.24 14.70 2.87
C VAL A 65 -11.56 15.35 3.28
N THR A 66 -12.48 14.54 3.80
CA THR A 66 -13.75 14.98 4.40
C THR A 66 -13.89 14.38 5.81
N GLU A 67 -14.78 14.93 6.64
CA GLU A 67 -15.08 14.35 7.97
C GLU A 67 -15.61 12.92 7.88
N ASP A 68 -16.41 12.62 6.86
CA ASP A 68 -16.90 11.26 6.59
C ASP A 68 -15.75 10.31 6.25
N ALA A 69 -14.81 10.76 5.40
CA ALA A 69 -13.64 9.96 5.04
C ALA A 69 -12.76 9.67 6.26
N LEU A 70 -12.54 10.65 7.13
CA LEU A 70 -11.82 10.48 8.40
C LEU A 70 -12.46 9.44 9.32
N SER A 71 -13.79 9.38 9.33
CA SER A 71 -14.53 8.42 10.15
C SER A 71 -14.52 7.00 9.58
N ALA A 72 -14.37 6.87 8.26
CA ALA A 72 -14.47 5.59 7.55
C ALA A 72 -13.12 4.98 7.14
N ASN A 73 -12.05 5.77 7.06
CA ASN A 73 -10.75 5.33 6.54
C ASN A 73 -9.64 5.51 7.58
N PHE A 74 -9.19 4.38 8.14
CA PHE A 74 -8.15 4.33 9.17
C PHE A 74 -6.76 4.76 8.68
N LEU A 75 -6.54 4.86 7.36
CA LEU A 75 -5.28 5.34 6.78
C LEU A 75 -5.16 6.86 6.84
N ILE A 76 -6.23 7.58 7.18
CA ILE A 76 -6.19 9.04 7.31
C ILE A 76 -5.83 9.41 8.75
N PRO A 77 -4.72 10.11 9.00
CA PRO A 77 -4.37 10.52 10.36
C PRO A 77 -5.43 11.48 10.95
N PRO A 78 -5.85 11.31 12.21
CA PRO A 78 -6.86 12.19 12.83
C PRO A 78 -6.46 13.68 12.89
N ALA A 79 -5.16 13.97 12.84
CA ALA A 79 -4.64 15.33 12.87
C ALA A 79 -4.78 16.08 11.51
N SER A 80 -5.05 15.36 10.42
CA SER A 80 -5.12 15.89 9.05
C SER A 80 -6.38 16.70 8.77
N VAL A 81 -7.31 16.80 9.73
CA VAL A 81 -8.54 17.63 9.65
C VAL A 81 -8.21 19.11 9.36
N LYS A 82 -7.00 19.57 9.71
CA LYS A 82 -6.58 20.97 9.58
C LYS A 82 -5.86 21.29 8.27
N ASP A 83 -5.51 20.29 7.48
CA ASP A 83 -4.86 20.46 6.18
C ASP A 83 -5.94 20.57 5.10
N GLU A 84 -6.54 21.76 4.99
CA GLU A 84 -7.44 22.10 3.88
C GLU A 84 -6.65 22.01 2.56
N GLY A 85 -6.83 20.92 1.82
CA GLY A 85 -6.29 20.74 0.46
C GLY A 85 -5.45 19.49 0.20
N SER A 86 -5.12 18.69 1.21
CA SER A 86 -4.43 17.40 0.97
C SER A 86 -5.35 16.39 0.30
N SER A 87 -4.82 15.66 -0.70
CA SER A 87 -5.57 14.59 -1.35
C SER A 87 -5.62 13.34 -0.47
N LEU A 88 -6.69 12.56 -0.57
CA LEU A 88 -6.79 11.28 0.14
C LEU A 88 -5.65 10.33 -0.23
N ALA A 89 -5.23 10.37 -1.49
CA ALA A 89 -4.15 9.54 -2.02
C ALA A 89 -2.83 9.81 -1.29
N GLU A 90 -2.44 11.07 -1.11
CA GLU A 90 -1.20 11.46 -0.43
C GLU A 90 -1.16 10.95 1.01
N LEU A 91 -2.18 11.28 1.81
CA LEU A 91 -2.23 10.91 3.22
C LEU A 91 -2.24 9.39 3.42
N CYS A 92 -3.04 8.68 2.62
CA CYS A 92 -3.11 7.23 2.73
C CYS A 92 -1.80 6.56 2.28
N CYS A 93 -1.12 7.12 1.28
CA CYS A 93 0.18 6.62 0.83
C CYS A 93 1.23 6.77 1.94
N ASP A 94 1.26 7.89 2.65
CA ASP A 94 2.16 8.10 3.77
C ASP A 94 1.91 7.11 4.91
N SER A 95 0.64 6.92 5.29
CA SER A 95 0.29 5.90 6.30
C SER A 95 0.65 4.49 5.85
N LEU A 96 0.45 4.13 4.57
CA LEU A 96 0.78 2.80 4.05
C LEU A 96 2.27 2.51 4.05
N LYS A 97 3.15 3.52 3.92
CA LYS A 97 4.61 3.35 4.05
C LYS A 97 5.01 2.80 5.41
N GLU A 98 4.27 3.13 6.47
CA GLU A 98 4.55 2.64 7.81
C GLU A 98 4.27 1.14 7.96
N PHE A 99 3.34 0.58 7.19
CA PHE A 99 3.00 -0.85 7.25
C PHE A 99 4.09 -1.74 6.65
N ASN A 100 4.84 -1.23 5.68
CA ASN A 100 5.93 -1.98 5.05
C ASN A 100 7.03 -1.02 4.53
N PRO A 101 8.09 -0.78 5.33
CA PRO A 101 9.17 0.14 4.95
C PRO A 101 9.97 -0.27 3.71
N MET A 102 9.91 -1.55 3.32
CA MET A 102 10.59 -2.08 2.13
C MET A 102 9.78 -1.86 0.84
N PHE A 103 8.56 -1.35 0.96
CA PHE A 103 7.60 -1.28 -0.14
C PHE A 103 7.74 0.02 -0.95
N VAL A 104 7.64 -0.09 -2.28
CA VAL A 104 7.71 1.05 -3.19
C VAL A 104 6.31 1.52 -3.59
N PHE A 105 5.99 2.76 -3.26
CA PHE A 105 4.72 3.41 -3.63
C PHE A 105 4.91 4.35 -4.82
N GLN A 106 3.88 4.46 -5.66
CA GLN A 106 3.80 5.47 -6.71
C GLN A 106 2.48 6.23 -6.61
N LEU A 107 2.54 7.53 -6.37
CA LEU A 107 1.36 8.39 -6.42
C LEU A 107 1.11 8.83 -7.87
N LYS A 108 -0.13 8.70 -8.34
CA LYS A 108 -0.58 9.32 -9.58
C LYS A 108 -1.91 10.01 -9.33
N GLU A 109 -1.87 11.33 -9.28
CA GLU A 109 -3.06 12.16 -9.42
C GLU A 109 -3.43 12.20 -10.91
N VAL A 110 -4.70 11.92 -11.23
CA VAL A 110 -5.21 12.09 -12.59
C VAL A 110 -5.87 13.45 -12.66
N THR A 111 -5.27 14.34 -13.46
CA THR A 111 -5.81 15.65 -13.85
C THR A 111 -6.85 15.51 -14.96
#